data_AF-A0A9E3N806-F1
#
_entry.id   AF-A0A9E3N806-F1
#
_cell.length_a   1.000
_cell.length_b   1.000
_cell.length_c   1.000
_cell.angle_alpha   90.00
_cell.angle_beta   90.00
_cell.angle_gamma   90.00
#
_symmetry.space_group_name_H-M   'P 1'
#
loop_
_entity.id
_entity.type
_entity.pdbx_description
1 polymer ?
#
loop_
_entity_poly.entity_id
_entity_poly.type
_entity_poly.pdbx_seq_one_letter_code
_entity_poly.pdbx_strand_id
1 'polypeptide(L)'
;MAYRTHLRLTVLAFAATGWHGTAAADPAPAIVEVVGTTPLPGLDVARSRIPANVQALDGDAVNAPGAATLPDALNRRLGSVYVNEIQGNPIQPDVNYRGFTAS
;
A
#
# COMPACT_ATOMS: atom_id res chain seq x y z
N MET A 1 19.49 0.39 91.44
CA MET A 1 18.77 1.51 90.81
C MET A 1 18.86 1.34 89.31
N ALA A 2 17.79 0.81 88.70
CA ALA A 2 17.76 0.39 87.29
C ALA A 2 16.82 1.31 86.51
N TYR A 3 17.35 1.98 85.47
CA TYR A 3 16.58 2.77 84.53
C TYR A 3 15.85 1.83 83.55
N ARG A 4 14.51 1.84 83.58
CA ARG A 4 13.65 1.14 82.63
C ARG A 4 13.24 2.09 81.51
N THR A 5 13.92 1.93 80.38
CA THR A 5 13.66 2.54 79.08
C THR A 5 12.24 2.21 78.61
N HIS A 6 11.38 3.21 78.48
CA HIS A 6 10.06 3.06 77.85
C HIS A 6 10.09 3.65 76.44
N LEU A 7 10.29 2.73 75.50
CA LEU A 7 10.03 2.82 74.06
C LEU A 7 8.62 3.37 73.80
N ARG A 8 8.51 4.49 73.08
CA ARG A 8 7.24 4.94 72.48
C ARG A 8 7.49 5.24 71.01
N LEU A 9 7.05 4.30 70.19
CA LEU A 9 7.19 4.25 68.75
C LEU A 9 5.90 4.82 68.17
N THR A 10 5.92 6.08 67.74
CA THR A 10 4.75 6.73 67.11
C THR A 10 4.98 6.74 65.61
N VAL A 11 4.31 5.84 64.90
CA VAL A 11 4.25 5.76 63.44
C VAL A 11 3.27 6.83 62.96
N LEU A 12 3.75 7.80 62.19
CA LEU A 12 2.89 8.72 61.45
C LEU A 12 2.61 8.11 60.07
N ALA A 13 1.35 7.71 59.85
CA ALA A 13 0.88 7.14 58.60
C ALA A 13 0.89 8.20 57.48
N PHE A 14 1.64 7.92 56.41
CA PHE A 14 1.66 8.74 55.20
C PHE A 14 0.49 8.31 54.30
N ALA A 15 -0.56 9.14 54.22
CA ALA A 15 -1.67 8.91 53.31
C ALA A 15 -1.25 9.32 51.88
N ALA A 16 -0.67 8.37 51.14
CA ALA A 16 -0.50 8.51 49.70
C ALA A 16 -1.86 8.28 49.02
N THR A 17 -2.65 9.34 48.85
CA THR A 17 -3.79 9.31 47.92
C THR A 17 -3.22 9.16 46.51
N GLY A 18 -3.21 7.93 46.01
CA GLY A 18 -2.70 7.57 44.70
C GLY A 18 -3.46 8.29 43.59
N TRP A 19 -2.69 8.96 42.73
CA TRP A 19 -3.13 9.31 41.38
C TRP A 19 -3.59 8.03 40.67
N HIS A 20 -4.90 7.90 40.45
CA HIS A 20 -5.40 6.94 39.50
C HIS A 20 -5.22 7.54 38.10
N GLY A 21 -4.12 7.17 37.43
CA GLY A 21 -3.99 7.41 35.99
C GLY A 21 -5.07 6.61 35.26
N THR A 22 -5.84 7.26 34.41
CA THR A 22 -6.78 6.56 33.54
C THR A 22 -5.96 5.77 32.53
N ALA A 23 -6.09 4.44 32.51
CA ALA A 23 -5.51 3.65 31.44
C ALA A 23 -6.31 3.94 30.17
N ALA A 24 -5.71 4.63 29.20
CA ALA A 24 -6.29 4.72 27.86
C ALA A 24 -6.37 3.30 27.29
N ALA A 25 -7.55 2.91 26.79
CA ALA A 25 -7.71 1.65 26.09
C ALA A 25 -6.80 1.65 24.85
N ASP A 26 -5.98 0.62 24.71
CA ASP A 26 -5.12 0.45 23.53
C ASP A 26 -6.04 0.35 22.29
N PRO A 27 -5.84 1.18 21.25
CA PRO A 27 -6.65 1.09 20.04
C PRO A 27 -6.52 -0.31 19.45
N ALA A 28 -7.64 -0.89 19.02
CA ALA A 28 -7.64 -2.19 18.36
C ALA A 28 -6.62 -2.21 17.21
N PRO A 29 -5.86 -3.30 17.02
CA PRO A 29 -4.86 -3.36 15.96
C PRO A 29 -5.51 -3.09 14.61
N ALA A 30 -4.94 -2.16 13.85
CA ALA A 30 -5.37 -1.88 12.50
C ALA A 30 -5.19 -3.16 11.65
N ILE A 31 -6.27 -3.61 11.00
CA ILE A 31 -6.21 -4.72 10.05
C ILE A 31 -5.51 -4.19 8.80
N VAL A 32 -4.28 -4.64 8.55
CA VAL A 32 -3.53 -4.34 7.32
C VAL A 32 -3.73 -5.51 6.36
N GLU A 33 -4.62 -5.34 5.39
CA GLU A 33 -4.77 -6.28 4.29
C GLU A 33 -3.69 -5.99 3.24
N VAL A 34 -2.68 -6.87 3.18
CA VAL A 34 -1.63 -6.80 2.16
C VAL A 34 -2.11 -7.56 0.93
N VAL A 35 -2.63 -6.83 -0.06
CA VAL A 35 -2.91 -7.39 -1.39
C VAL A 35 -1.57 -7.54 -2.12
N GLY A 36 -1.01 -8.75 -2.08
CA GLY A 36 0.18 -9.10 -2.86
C GLY A 36 -0.14 -9.30 -4.34
N THR A 37 0.86 -9.16 -5.21
CA THR A 37 0.73 -9.55 -6.61
C THR A 37 0.88 -11.07 -6.71
N THR A 38 -0.13 -11.77 -7.23
CA THR A 38 0.06 -13.17 -7.63
C THR A 38 1.01 -13.17 -8.83
N PRO A 39 2.19 -13.81 -8.76
CA PRO A 39 3.09 -13.86 -9.90
C PRO A 39 2.39 -14.58 -11.04
N LEU A 40 2.31 -13.92 -12.19
CA LEU A 40 1.80 -14.56 -13.39
C LEU A 40 2.77 -15.66 -13.81
N PRO A 41 2.30 -16.87 -14.16
CA PRO A 41 3.17 -17.91 -14.70
C PRO A 41 3.97 -17.40 -15.91
N GLY A 42 5.27 -17.66 -15.94
CA GLY A 42 6.15 -17.26 -17.04
C GLY A 42 6.88 -15.93 -16.86
N LEU A 43 6.72 -15.23 -15.73
CA LEU A 43 7.53 -14.04 -15.39
C LEU A 43 9.02 -14.34 -15.15
N ASP A 44 9.36 -15.60 -14.91
CA ASP A 44 10.72 -16.13 -14.77
C ASP A 44 11.38 -16.46 -16.13
N VAL A 45 10.60 -16.48 -17.21
CA VAL A 45 11.08 -16.78 -18.56
C VAL A 45 11.55 -15.48 -19.22
N ALA A 46 12.80 -15.47 -19.69
CA ALA A 46 13.31 -14.36 -20.47
C ALA A 46 12.43 -14.11 -21.71
N ARG A 47 12.13 -12.84 -22.00
CA ARG A 47 11.28 -12.44 -23.14
C ARG A 47 11.67 -13.08 -24.48
N SER A 48 12.97 -13.30 -24.71
CA SER A 48 13.51 -13.94 -25.92
C SER A 48 13.16 -15.43 -26.06
N ARG A 49 12.68 -16.07 -24.99
CA ARG A 49 12.30 -17.49 -24.95
C ARG A 49 10.78 -17.70 -25.01
N ILE A 50 10.00 -16.63 -25.15
CA ILE A 50 8.54 -16.69 -25.26
C ILE A 50 8.19 -16.76 -26.77
N PRO A 51 7.57 -17.85 -27.26
CA PRO A 51 7.22 -17.99 -28.68
C PRO A 51 5.94 -17.19 -29.04
N ALA A 52 5.89 -15.92 -28.65
CA ALA A 52 4.77 -15.02 -28.91
C ALA A 52 5.26 -13.56 -29.07
N ASN A 53 4.41 -12.70 -29.62
CA ASN A 53 4.71 -11.27 -29.70
C ASN A 53 4.55 -10.61 -28.33
N VAL A 54 5.65 -10.50 -27.59
CA VAL A 54 5.70 -9.81 -26.30
C VAL A 54 6.13 -8.37 -26.51
N GLN A 55 5.33 -7.42 -26.04
CA GLN A 55 5.63 -5.98 -26.08
C GLN A 55 5.65 -5.44 -24.65
N ALA A 56 6.54 -4.48 -24.36
CA ALA A 56 6.68 -3.89 -23.04
C ALA A 56 7.00 -2.41 -23.17
N LEU A 57 6.45 -1.62 -22.26
CA LEU A 57 6.73 -0.21 -22.05
C LEU A 57 7.25 -0.05 -20.62
N ASP A 58 8.38 0.62 -20.48
CA ASP A 58 8.89 1.04 -19.18
C ASP A 58 8.39 2.46 -18.83
N GLY A 59 8.66 2.89 -17.61
CA GLY A 59 8.22 4.20 -17.12
C GLY A 59 8.80 5.36 -17.94
N ASP A 60 10.06 5.24 -18.39
CA ASP A 60 10.70 6.26 -19.22
C ASP A 60 10.02 6.38 -20.59
N ALA A 61 9.63 5.25 -21.19
CA ALA A 61 8.85 5.23 -22.41
C ALA A 61 7.44 5.79 -22.21
N VAL A 62 6.78 5.55 -21.08
CA VAL A 62 5.47 6.17 -20.81
C VAL A 62 5.58 7.69 -20.66
N ASN A 63 6.65 8.18 -20.02
CA ASN A 63 6.86 9.61 -19.75
C ASN A 63 7.55 10.38 -20.88
N ALA A 64 8.06 9.69 -21.91
CA ALA A 64 8.77 10.33 -23.00
C ALA A 64 7.82 11.24 -23.83
N PRO A 65 8.34 12.34 -24.41
CA PRO A 65 7.53 13.30 -25.16
C PRO A 65 6.67 12.63 -26.24
N GLY A 66 5.44 13.11 -26.41
CA GLY A 66 4.49 12.54 -27.37
C GLY A 66 3.67 11.36 -26.84
N ALA A 67 3.60 11.15 -25.53
CA ALA A 67 2.52 10.41 -24.88
C ALA A 67 2.12 11.16 -23.59
N ALA A 68 0.92 11.74 -23.53
CA ALA A 68 0.50 12.54 -22.37
C ALA A 68 -0.13 11.69 -21.26
N THR A 69 -0.62 10.51 -21.61
CA THR A 69 -1.32 9.59 -20.71
C THR A 69 -0.89 8.14 -21.00
N LEU A 70 -1.13 7.24 -20.04
CA LEU A 70 -0.85 5.82 -20.25
C LEU A 70 -1.63 5.23 -21.44
N PRO A 71 -2.95 5.47 -21.63
CA PRO A 71 -3.67 5.03 -22.82
C PRO A 71 -3.04 5.55 -24.13
N ASP A 72 -2.60 6.80 -24.14
CA ASP A 72 -1.93 7.40 -25.30
C ASP A 72 -0.58 6.72 -25.61
N ALA A 73 0.20 6.40 -24.56
CA ALA A 73 1.44 5.64 -24.71
C ALA A 73 1.19 4.23 -25.26
N LEU A 74 0.15 3.54 -24.79
CA LEU A 74 -0.24 2.22 -25.28
C LEU A 74 -0.64 2.28 -26.76
N ASN A 75 -1.49 3.24 -27.15
CA ASN A 75 -1.97 3.41 -28.51
C ASN A 75 -0.85 3.76 -29.51
N ARG A 76 0.11 4.59 -29.10
CA ARG A 76 1.17 5.08 -29.99
C ARG A 76 2.37 4.15 -30.11
N ARG A 77 2.66 3.35 -29.06
CA ARG A 77 3.93 2.62 -28.96
C ARG A 77 3.77 1.11 -29.00
N LEU A 78 2.56 0.57 -28.77
CA LEU A 78 2.30 -0.85 -28.86
C LEU A 78 1.56 -1.19 -30.15
N GLY A 79 1.99 -2.26 -30.81
CA GLY A 79 1.30 -2.80 -31.96
C GLY A 79 0.05 -3.56 -31.57
N SER A 80 -0.98 -3.49 -32.41
CA SER A 80 -2.28 -4.15 -32.19
C SER A 80 -3.03 -3.66 -30.94
N VAL A 81 -2.65 -2.50 -30.40
CA VAL A 81 -3.40 -1.79 -29.36
C VAL A 81 -4.08 -0.59 -29.99
N TYR A 82 -5.37 -0.43 -29.71
CA TYR A 82 -6.15 0.74 -30.11
C TYR A 82 -6.90 1.29 -28.91
N VAL A 83 -6.84 2.59 -28.71
CA VAL A 83 -7.58 3.26 -27.63
C VAL A 83 -8.77 4.01 -28.22
N ASN A 84 -9.96 3.71 -27.70
CA ASN A 84 -11.18 4.42 -28.03
C ASN A 84 -11.52 5.38 -26.90
N GLU A 85 -11.63 6.66 -27.23
CA GLU A 85 -12.17 7.66 -26.31
C GLU A 85 -13.64 7.90 -26.68
N ILE A 86 -14.55 7.66 -25.73
CA ILE A 86 -15.95 8.06 -25.90
C ILE A 86 -15.97 9.59 -25.87
N GLN A 87 -16.54 10.22 -26.91
CA GLN A 87 -16.58 11.67 -27.04
C GLN A 87 -17.17 12.31 -25.77
N GLY A 88 -16.35 13.09 -25.06
CA GLY A 88 -16.73 13.81 -23.85
C GLY A 88 -16.29 13.17 -22.52
N ASN A 89 -15.65 11.99 -22.53
CA ASN A 89 -15.19 11.33 -21.30
C ASN A 89 -13.75 10.77 -21.38
N PRO A 90 -12.73 11.63 -21.22
CA PRO A 90 -11.33 11.24 -21.33
C PRO A 90 -10.82 10.37 -20.17
N ILE A 91 -11.60 10.16 -19.11
CA ILE A 91 -11.22 9.34 -17.95
C ILE A 91 -11.73 7.89 -18.04
N GLN A 92 -12.50 7.56 -19.07
CA GLN A 92 -12.98 6.19 -19.32
C GLN A 92 -12.67 5.76 -20.77
N PRO A 93 -11.40 5.62 -21.15
CA PRO A 93 -11.02 5.08 -22.45
C PRO A 93 -11.13 3.56 -22.50
N ASP A 94 -11.61 3.02 -23.61
CA ASP A 94 -11.61 1.58 -23.87
C ASP A 94 -10.32 1.19 -24.62
N VAL A 95 -9.61 0.18 -24.12
CA VAL A 95 -8.41 -0.37 -24.76
C VAL A 95 -8.78 -1.64 -25.52
N ASN A 96 -8.60 -1.64 -26.83
CA ASN A 96 -8.72 -2.82 -27.67
C ASN A 96 -7.34 -3.43 -27.94
N TYR A 97 -7.17 -4.73 -27.66
CA TYR A 97 -5.99 -5.49 -28.02
C TYR A 97 -6.38 -6.72 -28.82
N ARG A 98 -5.95 -6.77 -30.09
CA ARG A 98 -6.22 -7.90 -31.01
C ARG A 98 -7.71 -8.32 -31.07
N GLY A 99 -8.63 -7.36 -30.96
CA GLY A 99 -10.07 -7.59 -31.02
C GLY A 99 -10.77 -7.81 -29.68
N PHE A 100 -10.02 -7.87 -28.56
CA PHE A 100 -10.58 -7.91 -27.21
C PHE A 100 -10.57 -6.52 -26.58
N THR A 101 -11.65 -6.15 -25.89
CA THR A 101 -11.79 -4.83 -25.25
C THR A 101 -11.66 -4.92 -23.74
N ALA A 102 -10.94 -3.98 -23.15
CA ALA A 102 -10.89 -3.69 -21.72
C ALA A 102 -11.39 -2.26 -21.47
N SER A 103 -12.33 -2.08 -20.55
CA SER A 103 -13.05 -0.83 -20.24
C SER A 103 -13.19 -0.63 -18.74
#